data_AF-A0A2N9XBB2-F1
#
_entry.id   AF-A0A2N9XBB2-F1
#
_cell.length_a   1.000
_cell.length_b   1.000
_cell.length_c   1.000
_cell.angle_alpha   90.00
_cell.angle_beta   90.00
_cell.angle_gamma   90.00
#
_symmetry.space_group_name_H-M   'P 1'
#
loop_
_entity.id
_entity.type
_entity.pdbx_description
1 polymer ?
#
loop_
_entity_poly.entity_id
_entity_poly.type
_entity_poly.pdbx_seq_one_letter_code
_entity_poly.pdbx_strand_id
1 'polypeptide(L)' 'MHKKDNEFIDALGGVTKVAKICEVTRGAVSQWRQRGIPKAQLNYLRTLYKKTYLHIFHGGINQ' A
#
# COMPACT_ATOMS: atom_id res chain seq x y z
N MET A 1 -9.12 11.27 1.67
CA MET A 1 -8.86 10.11 2.54
C MET A 1 -8.43 8.94 1.66
N HIS A 2 -7.19 8.47 1.77
CA HIS A 2 -6.64 7.44 0.90
C HIS A 2 -7.04 6.03 1.38
N LYS A 3 -8.35 5.72 1.35
CA LYS A 3 -8.91 4.50 1.95
C LYS A 3 -8.26 3.22 1.40
N LYS A 4 -8.11 3.13 0.08
CA LYS A 4 -7.46 1.98 -0.59
C LYS A 4 -5.97 1.87 -0.24
N ASP A 5 -5.27 2.99 -0.10
CA ASP A 5 -3.85 2.98 0.29
C ASP A 5 -3.69 2.49 1.73
N ASN A 6 -4.58 2.90 2.64
CA ASN A 6 -4.59 2.42 4.02
C ASN A 6 -4.85 0.91 4.08
N GLU A 7 -5.90 0.46 3.40
CA GLU A 7 -6.25 -0.95 3.30
C GLU A 7 -5.12 -1.78 2.70
N PHE A 8 -4.43 -1.25 1.69
CA PHE A 8 -3.27 -1.89 1.10
C PHE A 8 -2.10 -1.97 2.08
N ILE A 9 -1.77 -0.89 2.79
CA ILE A 9 -0.74 -0.91 3.83
C ILE A 9 -1.08 -1.95 4.91
N ASP A 10 -2.34 -2.01 5.34
CA ASP A 10 -2.80 -2.97 6.35
C ASP A 10 -2.72 -4.42 5.84
N ALA A 11 -3.17 -4.69 4.61
CA ALA A 11 -3.09 -6.01 3.99
C ALA A 11 -1.63 -6.50 3.79
N LEU A 12 -0.67 -5.58 3.66
CA LEU A 12 0.76 -5.90 3.60
C LEU A 12 1.40 -6.14 4.98
N GLY A 13 0.63 -5.99 6.07
CA GLY A 13 1.07 -6.16 7.45
C GLY A 13 1.42 -4.86 8.16
N GLY A 14 0.88 -3.74 7.71
CA GLY A 14 0.93 -2.45 8.37
C GLY A 14 2.23 -1.67 8.18
N VAL A 15 2.32 -0.54 8.88
CA VAL A 15 3.38 0.48 8.75
C VAL A 15 4.78 -0.13 8.90
N THR A 16 4.99 -0.96 9.94
CA THR A 16 6.31 -1.52 10.23
C THR A 16 6.79 -2.48 9.14
N LYS A 17 5.91 -3.34 8.62
CA LYS A 17 6.27 -4.32 7.59
C LYS A 17 6.51 -3.64 6.25
N VAL A 18 5.64 -2.71 5.87
CA VAL A 18 5.80 -1.92 4.62
C VAL A 18 7.06 -1.05 4.66
N ALA A 19 7.39 -0.45 5.80
CA ALA A 19 8.62 0.33 5.96
C ALA A 19 9.87 -0.51 5.72
N LYS A 20 9.90 -1.76 6.22
CA LYS A 20 10.99 -2.71 5.97
C LYS A 20 11.07 -3.12 4.50
N ILE A 21 9.93 -3.42 3.87
CA ILE A 21 9.86 -3.82 2.45
C ILE A 21 10.41 -2.73 1.54
N CYS A 22 10.06 -1.47 1.81
CA CYS A 22 10.43 -0.32 0.99
C CYS A 22 11.74 0.35 1.43
N GLU A 23 12.39 -0.14 2.48
CA GLU A 23 13.62 0.45 3.06
C GLU A 23 13.49 1.95 3.38
N VAL A 24 12.35 2.34 3.96
CA VAL A 24 12.06 3.71 4.38
C VAL A 24 11.72 3.76 5.88
N THR A 25 11.62 4.96 6.44
CA THR A 25 11.23 5.12 7.84
C THR A 25 9.76 4.74 8.06
N ARG A 26 9.43 4.24 9.25
CA ARG A 26 8.03 4.04 9.68
C ARG A 26 7.21 5.34 9.59
N GLY A 27 7.83 6.48 9.90
CA GLY A 27 7.20 7.79 9.80
C GLY A 27 6.77 8.14 8.37
N ALA A 28 7.57 7.79 7.36
CA ALA A 28 7.21 7.97 5.95
C ALA A 28 5.94 7.17 5.61
N VAL A 29 5.88 5.89 5.98
CA VAL A 29 4.71 5.04 5.71
C VAL A 29 3.47 5.52 6.47
N SER A 30 3.62 6.01 7.72
CA SER A 30 2.52 6.65 8.44
C SER A 30 1.98 7.89 7.72
N GLN A 31 2.86 8.70 7.11
CA GLN A 31 2.45 9.86 6.30
C GLN A 31 1.73 9.44 5.02
N TRP A 32 2.08 8.31 4.41
CA TRP A 32 1.37 7.79 3.22
C TRP A 32 -0.11 7.51 3.50
N ARG A 33 -0.47 7.18 4.74
CA ARG A 33 -1.88 6.98 5.10
C ARG A 33 -2.73 8.25 4.96
N GLN A 34 -2.07 9.41 5.08
CA GLN A 34 -2.72 10.71 5.00
C GLN A 34 -2.56 11.33 3.61
N ARG A 35 -1.39 11.14 2.98
CA ARG A 35 -0.98 11.81 1.74
C ARG A 35 -0.99 10.91 0.49
N GLY A 36 -1.27 9.62 0.68
CA GLY A 36 -1.19 8.59 -0.35
C GLY A 36 0.20 7.95 -0.44
N ILE A 37 0.24 6.72 -0.96
CA ILE A 37 1.51 6.03 -1.24
C ILE A 37 2.16 6.71 -2.45
N PRO A 38 3.42 7.16 -2.37
CA PRO A 38 4.07 7.78 -3.52
C PRO A 38 4.19 6.78 -4.68
N LYS A 39 4.07 7.30 -5.91
CA LYS A 39 3.87 6.47 -7.10
C LYS A 39 4.96 5.42 -7.30
N ALA A 40 6.21 5.74 -7.00
CA ALA A 40 7.33 4.81 -7.11
C ALA A 40 7.19 3.62 -6.15
N GLN A 41 6.87 3.89 -4.88
CA GLN A 41 6.64 2.85 -3.88
C GLN A 41 5.39 2.03 -4.21
N LEU A 42 4.32 2.65 -4.71
CA LEU A 42 3.15 1.91 -5.17
C LEU A 42 3.48 0.99 -6.36
N ASN A 43 4.30 1.43 -7.31
CA ASN A 43 4.76 0.61 -8.43
C ASN A 43 5.61 -0.59 -7.97
N TYR A 44 6.49 -0.38 -7.01
CA TYR A 44 7.27 -1.45 -6.40
C TYR A 44 6.38 -2.45 -5.66
N LEU A 45 5.54 -1.97 -4.75
CA LEU A 45 4.64 -2.80 -3.95
C LEU A 45 3.61 -3.56 -4.81
N ARG A 46 3.03 -2.94 -5.84
CA ARG A 46 2.08 -3.66 -6.73
C ARG A 46 2.75 -4.71 -7.61
N THR A 47 4.05 -4.60 -7.84
CA THR A 47 4.82 -5.63 -8.56
C THR A 47 5.03 -6.85 -7.67
N LEU A 48 5.42 -6.65 -6.40
CA LEU A 48 5.62 -7.72 -5.43
C LEU A 48 4.30 -8.36 -4.96
N TYR A 49 3.27 -7.55 -4.77
CA TYR A 49 1.99 -7.96 -4.18
C TYR A 49 0.83 -7.78 -5.16
N LYS A 50 1.03 -8.21 -6.41
CA LYS A 50 0.07 -8.03 -7.52
C LYS A 50 -1.33 -8.50 -7.17
N LYS A 51 -1.47 -9.69 -6.55
CA LYS A 51 -2.79 -10.24 -6.17
C LYS A 51 -3.52 -9.35 -5.16
N THR A 52 -2.82 -8.95 -4.09
CA THR A 52 -3.35 -8.06 -3.06
C THR A 52 -3.71 -6.68 -3.61
N TYR A 53 -2.85 -6.13 -4.46
CA TYR A 53 -3.12 -4.88 -5.16
C TYR A 53 -4.37 -4.98 -6.05
N LEU A 54 -4.50 -6.03 -6.87
CA LEU A 54 -5.66 -6.23 -7.71
C LEU A 54 -6.94 -6.37 -6.88
N HIS A 55 -6.92 -7.12 -5.78
CA HIS A 55 -8.07 -7.26 -4.90
C HIS A 55 -8.54 -5.90 -4.33
N ILE A 56 -7.62 -5.08 -3.82
CA ILE A 56 -7.98 -3.81 -3.15
C ILE A 56 -8.28 -2.69 -4.16
N PHE A 57 -7.49 -2.59 -5.23
CA PHE A 57 -7.61 -1.47 -6.17
C PHE A 57 -8.59 -1.76 -7.32
N HIS A 58 -8.73 -3.02 -7.72
CA HIS A 58 -9.51 -3.45 -8.89
C HIS A 58 -10.59 -4.50 -8.58
N GLY A 59 -10.70 -4.99 -7.35
CA GLY A 59 -11.68 -6.02 -6.94
C GLY A 59 -13.13 -5.56 -6.84
N GLY A 60 -13.53 -4.61 -7.68
CA GLY A 60 -14.93 -4.24 -7.94
C GLY A 60 -15.46 -4.78 -9.28
N ILE A 61 -14.76 -5.72 -9.93
CA ILE A 61 -15.29 -6.43 -11.10
C ILE A 61 -15.83 -7.76 -10.60
N ASN A 62 -17.02 -7.69 -9.99
CA ASN A 62 -18.01 -8.76 -9.80
C ASN A 62 -19.16 -8.16 -8.96
N GLN A 63 -19.99 -7.33 -9.60
CA GLN A 63 -21.43 -7.25 -9.34
C GLN A 63 -22.12 -7.72 -10.61
#